data_AF-A0AAD4MVL3-F1
#
_entry.id   AF-A0AAD4MVL3-F1
#
_cell.length_a   1.000
_cell.length_b   1.000
_cell.length_c   1.000
_cell.angle_alpha   90.00
_cell.angle_beta   90.00
_cell.angle_gamma   90.00
#
_symmetry.space_group_name_H-M   'P 1'
#
loop_
_entity.id
_entity.type
_entity.pdbx_description
1 polymer ?
#
loop_
_entity_poly.entity_id
_entity_poly.type
_entity_poly.pdbx_seq_one_letter_code
_entity_poly.pdbx_strand_id
1 'polypeptide(L)'
;MNVYLFHPDEYQKLYNCTFYDIDQIPLSARTRPILGAMFIALFVVFESLYIPCVLVMTKHLKRSAYKFMFAIGITDVICLWINGFFTGYFAIVGAVGCSYPNLMYIMGAMAMCKF
;
A
#
# COMPACT_ATOMS: atom_id res chain seq x y z
N MET A 1 -13.10 -4.06 -5.12
CA MET A 1 -12.45 -5.14 -5.88
C MET A 1 -13.39 -5.87 -6.85
N ASN A 2 -14.71 -5.88 -6.63
CA ASN A 2 -15.68 -6.56 -7.52
C ASN A 2 -15.66 -6.07 -8.97
N VAL A 3 -15.47 -4.76 -9.20
CA VAL A 3 -15.36 -4.20 -10.55
C VAL A 3 -14.11 -4.76 -11.27
N TYR A 4 -12.96 -4.80 -10.59
CA TYR A 4 -11.73 -5.35 -11.16
C TYR A 4 -11.79 -6.86 -11.44
N LEU A 5 -12.44 -7.64 -10.58
CA LEU A 5 -12.48 -9.11 -10.71
C LEU A 5 -13.61 -9.65 -11.60
N PHE A 6 -14.79 -9.03 -11.56
CA PHE A 6 -16.01 -9.58 -12.17
C PHE A 6 -16.55 -8.72 -13.32
N HIS A 7 -16.13 -7.45 -13.46
CA HIS A 7 -16.60 -6.53 -14.50
C HIS A 7 -15.42 -5.84 -15.19
N PRO A 8 -14.58 -6.60 -15.91
CA PRO A 8 -13.36 -6.06 -16.53
C PRO A 8 -13.66 -4.97 -17.58
N ASP A 9 -14.81 -5.03 -18.24
CA ASP A 9 -15.33 -4.02 -19.16
C ASP A 9 -15.61 -2.68 -18.45
N GLU A 10 -16.23 -2.73 -17.28
CA GLU A 10 -16.48 -1.55 -16.44
C GLU A 10 -15.17 -0.99 -15.88
N TYR A 11 -14.25 -1.86 -15.46
CA TYR A 11 -12.91 -1.44 -15.02
C TYR A 11 -12.16 -0.70 -16.12
N GLN A 12 -12.14 -1.23 -17.35
CA GLN A 12 -11.50 -0.58 -18.50
C GLN A 12 -12.17 0.74 -18.86
N LYS A 13 -13.48 0.88 -18.67
CA LYS A 13 -14.17 2.15 -18.91
C LYS A 13 -13.76 3.24 -17.90
N LEU A 14 -13.54 2.86 -16.63
CA LEU A 14 -13.26 3.80 -15.54
C LEU A 14 -11.76 4.11 -15.36
N TYR A 15 -10.90 3.13 -15.62
CA TYR A 15 -9.48 3.18 -15.29
C TYR A 15 -8.57 2.96 -16.52
N ASN A 16 -9.07 3.11 -17.75
CA ASN A 16 -8.17 3.16 -18.90
C ASN A 16 -7.27 4.40 -18.81
N CYS A 17 -6.01 4.20 -19.17
CA CYS A 17 -5.02 5.27 -19.25
C CYS A 17 -4.73 5.68 -20.70
N THR A 18 -5.57 5.27 -21.65
CA THR A 18 -5.38 5.53 -23.09
C THR A 18 -5.46 7.01 -23.46
N PHE A 19 -6.18 7.80 -22.66
CA PHE A 19 -6.31 9.25 -22.87
C PHE A 19 -5.25 10.08 -22.11
N TYR A 20 -4.52 9.47 -21.17
CA TYR A 20 -3.57 10.17 -20.32
C TYR A 20 -2.14 9.80 -20.70
N ASP A 21 -1.42 10.78 -21.24
CA ASP A 21 0.00 10.63 -21.52
C ASP A 21 0.83 11.02 -20.30
N ILE A 22 1.57 10.03 -19.79
CA ILE A 22 2.43 10.17 -18.62
C ILE A 22 3.57 11.13 -18.92
N ASP A 23 4.02 11.36 -20.15
CA ASP A 23 5.18 12.23 -20.38
C ASP A 23 4.82 13.74 -20.47
N GLN A 24 3.52 14.08 -20.40
CA GLN A 24 3.06 15.48 -20.45
C GLN A 24 3.53 16.35 -19.28
N ILE A 25 3.76 15.75 -18.10
CA ILE A 25 4.30 16.48 -16.94
C ILE A 25 5.68 15.88 -16.65
N PRO A 26 6.74 16.71 -16.60
CA PRO A 26 8.10 16.21 -16.44
C PRO A 26 8.26 15.49 -15.11
N LEU A 27 9.11 14.46 -15.10
CA LEU A 27 9.42 13.64 -13.92
C LEU A 27 9.82 14.50 -12.71
N SER A 28 10.63 15.54 -12.94
CA SER A 28 11.08 16.48 -11.91
C SER A 28 9.95 17.21 -11.17
N ALA A 29 8.80 17.42 -11.82
CA ALA A 29 7.64 18.04 -11.20
C ALA A 29 6.79 17.05 -10.37
N ARG A 30 6.96 15.74 -10.59
CA ARG A 30 6.18 14.68 -9.94
C ARG A 30 6.93 14.01 -8.80
N THR A 31 8.25 13.90 -8.92
CA THR A 31 9.11 13.27 -7.92
C THR A 31 9.17 14.12 -6.65
N ARG A 32 8.88 13.49 -5.51
CA ARG A 32 8.94 14.07 -4.17
C ARG A 32 9.88 13.23 -3.30
N PRO A 33 11.21 13.33 -3.50
CA PRO A 33 12.17 12.39 -2.92
C PRO A 33 12.29 12.56 -1.41
N ILE A 34 12.19 13.80 -0.90
CA ILE A 34 12.22 14.08 0.55
C ILE A 34 11.02 13.41 1.23
N LEU A 35 9.82 13.61 0.68
CA LEU A 35 8.60 13.01 1.21
C LEU A 35 8.68 11.47 1.17
N GLY A 36 9.14 10.91 0.05
CA GLY A 36 9.29 9.46 -0.07
C GLY A 36 10.32 8.88 0.88
N ALA A 37 11.45 9.57 1.09
CA ALA A 37 12.45 9.18 2.09
C ALA A 37 11.90 9.21 3.51
N MET A 38 11.08 10.22 3.86
CA MET A 38 10.40 10.28 5.17
C MET A 38 9.45 9.09 5.37
N PHE A 39 8.66 8.72 4.35
CA PHE A 39 7.78 7.55 4.42
C PHE A 39 8.55 6.25 4.60
N ILE A 40 9.64 6.04 3.85
CA ILE A 40 10.47 4.84 3.97
C ILE A 40 11.17 4.80 5.34
N ALA A 41 11.66 5.93 5.84
CA ALA A 41 12.30 5.99 7.16
C ALA A 41 11.31 5.61 8.27
N LEU A 42 10.09 6.18 8.25
CA LEU A 42 9.03 5.82 9.18
C LEU A 42 8.61 4.36 9.06
N PHE A 43 8.50 3.85 7.83
CA PHE A 43 8.24 2.42 7.57
C PHE A 43 9.27 1.55 8.27
N VAL A 44 10.57 1.79 8.08
CA VAL A 44 11.63 0.98 8.71
C VAL A 44 11.52 1.00 10.24
N VAL A 45 11.28 2.18 10.83
CA VAL A 45 11.13 2.32 12.29
C VAL A 45 9.92 1.53 12.78
N PHE A 46 8.74 1.76 12.23
CA PHE A 46 7.52 1.10 12.70
C PHE A 46 7.51 -0.40 12.40
N GLU A 47 7.93 -0.82 11.22
CA GLU A 47 8.00 -2.23 10.83
C GLU A 47 8.93 -3.02 11.76
N SER A 48 10.09 -2.45 12.09
CA SER A 48 11.04 -3.06 13.03
C SER A 48 10.47 -3.24 14.45
N LEU A 49 9.52 -2.42 14.85
CA LEU A 49 8.81 -2.53 16.13
C LEU A 49 7.65 -3.52 16.05
N TYR A 50 6.89 -3.52 14.96
CA TYR A 50 5.70 -4.36 14.80
C TYR A 50 6.04 -5.85 14.63
N ILE A 51 7.03 -6.19 13.80
CA ILE A 51 7.43 -7.59 13.56
C ILE A 51 7.71 -8.35 14.88
N PRO A 52 8.60 -7.90 15.78
CA PRO A 52 8.86 -8.62 17.03
C PRO A 52 7.63 -8.67 17.94
N CYS A 53 6.80 -7.63 17.97
CA CYS A 53 5.56 -7.62 18.74
C CYS A 53 4.61 -8.73 18.29
N VAL A 54 4.37 -8.84 16.98
CA VAL A 54 3.50 -9.86 16.40
C VAL A 54 4.06 -11.27 16.66
N LEU A 55 5.38 -11.46 16.53
CA LEU A 55 6.04 -12.74 16.81
C LEU A 55 5.87 -13.18 18.26
N VAL A 56 5.96 -12.26 19.24
CA VAL A 56 5.74 -12.60 20.66
C VAL A 56 4.27 -12.95 20.91
N MET A 57 3.33 -12.25 20.28
CA MET A 57 1.90 -12.51 20.44
C MET A 57 1.50 -13.92 19.99
N THR A 58 2.20 -14.51 19.01
CA THR A 58 1.94 -15.90 18.56
C THR A 58 1.98 -16.92 19.70
N LYS A 59 2.84 -16.70 20.71
CA LYS A 59 3.01 -17.59 21.86
C LYS A 59 1.83 -17.52 22.84
N HIS A 60 1.04 -16.47 22.79
CA HIS A 60 -0.08 -16.20 23.70
C HIS A 60 -1.47 -16.33 23.06
N LEU A 61 -1.56 -16.85 21.83
CA LEU A 61 -2.81 -17.03 21.07
C LEU A 61 -3.88 -17.92 21.73
N LYS A 62 -3.51 -18.67 22.78
CA LYS A 62 -4.47 -19.43 23.59
C LYS A 62 -5.50 -18.54 24.29
N ARG A 63 -5.17 -17.25 24.52
CA ARG A 63 -6.08 -16.26 25.13
C ARG A 63 -6.83 -15.50 24.05
N SER A 64 -8.16 -15.39 24.18
CA SER A 64 -9.03 -14.74 23.18
C SER A 64 -8.63 -13.29 22.88
N ALA A 65 -8.17 -12.53 23.88
CA ALA A 65 -7.70 -11.15 23.68
C ALA A 65 -6.47 -11.06 22.75
N TYR A 66 -5.52 -12.00 22.87
CA TYR A 66 -4.32 -12.03 22.04
C TYR A 66 -4.62 -12.43 20.59
N LYS A 67 -5.74 -13.10 20.31
CA LYS A 67 -6.15 -13.44 18.93
C LYS A 67 -6.51 -12.18 18.14
N PHE A 68 -7.29 -11.28 18.73
CA PHE A 68 -7.64 -10.00 18.10
C PHE A 68 -6.42 -9.10 17.96
N MET A 69 -5.59 -8.99 19.00
CA MET A 69 -4.35 -8.21 18.92
C MET A 69 -3.39 -8.73 17.85
N PHE A 70 -3.29 -10.06 17.68
CA PHE A 70 -2.48 -10.67 16.63
C PHE A 70 -3.03 -10.38 15.23
N ALA A 71 -4.36 -10.46 15.04
CA ALA A 71 -4.99 -10.12 13.76
C ALA A 71 -4.77 -8.64 13.39
N ILE A 72 -4.93 -7.72 14.35
CA ILE A 72 -4.65 -6.30 14.14
C ILE A 72 -3.16 -6.09 13.81
N GLY A 73 -2.25 -6.73 14.54
CA GLY A 73 -0.81 -6.60 14.28
C GLY A 73 -0.38 -7.13 12.90
N ILE A 74 -0.99 -8.19 12.39
CA ILE A 74 -0.76 -8.64 11.00
C ILE A 74 -1.26 -7.58 10.00
N THR A 75 -2.45 -7.05 10.23
CA THR A 75 -3.01 -5.99 9.38
C THR A 75 -2.11 -4.77 9.37
N ASP A 76 -1.56 -4.37 10.52
CA ASP A 76 -0.65 -3.23 10.61
C ASP A 76 0.65 -3.45 9.83
N VAL A 77 1.25 -4.64 9.91
CA VAL A 77 2.43 -5.01 9.10
C VAL A 77 2.10 -4.87 7.61
N ILE A 78 0.99 -5.45 7.14
CA ILE A 78 0.59 -5.37 5.72
C ILE A 78 0.34 -3.90 5.31
N CYS A 79 -0.34 -3.14 6.16
CA CYS A 79 -0.63 -1.73 5.93
C CYS A 79 0.63 -0.86 5.88
N LEU A 80 1.66 -1.15 6.70
CA LEU A 80 2.94 -0.43 6.68
C LEU A 80 3.70 -0.68 5.38
N TRP A 81 3.66 -1.88 4.83
CA TRP A 81 4.23 -2.16 3.51
C TRP A 81 3.56 -1.33 2.41
N ILE A 82 2.22 -1.31 2.38
CA ILE A 82 1.48 -0.59 1.33
C ILE A 82 1.61 0.93 1.51
N ASN A 83 1.28 1.44 2.69
CA ASN A 83 1.19 2.88 2.93
C ASN A 83 2.53 3.55 3.23
N GLY A 84 3.50 2.80 3.73
CA GLY A 84 4.84 3.28 4.05
C GLY A 84 5.82 3.04 2.91
N PHE A 85 6.18 1.77 2.70
CA PHE A 85 7.22 1.41 1.72
C PHE A 85 6.82 1.77 0.28
N PHE A 86 5.68 1.26 -0.19
CA PHE A 86 5.29 1.48 -1.58
C PHE A 86 4.90 2.93 -1.87
N THR A 87 4.13 3.59 -1.00
CA THR A 87 3.84 5.03 -1.15
C THR A 87 5.13 5.85 -1.19
N GLY A 88 6.09 5.55 -0.32
CA GLY A 88 7.38 6.21 -0.32
C GLY A 88 8.18 5.97 -1.62
N TYR A 89 8.21 4.72 -2.09
CA TYR A 89 8.84 4.35 -3.36
C TYR A 89 8.20 5.08 -4.54
N PHE A 90 6.87 5.09 -4.64
CA PHE A 90 6.16 5.80 -5.70
C PHE A 90 6.40 7.31 -5.65
N ALA A 91 6.52 7.90 -4.46
CA ALA A 91 6.86 9.32 -4.32
C ALA A 91 8.29 9.64 -4.82
N ILE A 92 9.25 8.73 -4.63
CA ILE A 92 10.62 8.88 -5.15
C ILE A 92 10.65 8.73 -6.67
N VAL A 93 9.99 7.70 -7.20
CA VAL A 93 9.95 7.45 -8.65
C VAL A 93 9.05 8.46 -9.38
N GLY A 94 8.17 9.16 -8.67
CA GLY A 94 7.18 10.05 -9.29
C GLY A 94 6.09 9.27 -10.04
N ALA A 95 5.80 8.04 -9.60
CA ALA A 95 4.79 7.19 -10.21
C ALA A 95 3.39 7.77 -9.98
N VAL A 96 2.60 7.79 -11.04
CA VAL A 96 1.20 8.25 -11.04
C VAL A 96 0.27 7.07 -11.25
N GLY A 97 -1.04 7.24 -11.03
CA GLY A 97 -2.03 6.17 -11.17
C GLY A 97 -1.92 5.35 -12.46
N CYS A 98 -1.53 6.00 -13.56
CA CYS A 98 -1.34 5.36 -14.87
C CYS A 98 0.03 4.70 -15.10
N SER A 99 1.02 4.91 -14.22
CA SER A 99 2.33 4.25 -14.33
C SER A 99 2.22 2.74 -14.09
N TYR A 100 1.44 2.34 -13.07
CA TYR A 100 1.22 0.93 -12.72
C TYR A 100 -0.24 0.72 -12.28
N PRO A 101 -1.23 0.85 -13.18
CA PRO A 101 -2.65 0.97 -12.83
C PRO A 101 -3.20 -0.23 -12.05
N ASN A 102 -2.86 -1.45 -12.48
CA ASN A 102 -3.29 -2.67 -11.78
C ASN A 102 -2.67 -2.76 -10.39
N LEU A 103 -1.36 -2.50 -10.28
CA LEU A 103 -0.62 -2.55 -9.02
C LEU A 103 -1.18 -1.54 -8.02
N MET A 104 -1.32 -0.27 -8.42
CA MET A 104 -1.81 0.80 -7.57
C MET A 104 -3.27 0.60 -7.17
N TYR A 105 -4.11 0.08 -8.07
CA TYR A 105 -5.50 -0.26 -7.76
C TYR A 105 -5.59 -1.39 -6.72
N ILE A 106 -4.86 -2.49 -6.93
CA ILE A 106 -4.86 -3.65 -6.02
C ILE A 106 -4.34 -3.24 -4.64
N MET A 107 -3.25 -2.49 -4.59
CA MET A 107 -2.67 -2.04 -3.33
C MET A 107 -3.56 -1.07 -2.58
N GLY A 108 -4.18 -0.11 -3.27
CA GLY A 108 -5.17 0.78 -2.66
C GLY A 108 -6.39 0.01 -2.12
N ALA A 109 -6.84 -1.01 -2.84
CA ALA A 109 -7.93 -1.88 -2.39
C ALA A 109 -7.54 -2.70 -1.15
N MET A 110 -6.32 -3.22 -1.10
CA MET A 110 -5.80 -3.94 0.07
C MET A 110 -5.67 -3.04 1.30
N ALA A 111 -5.16 -1.81 1.13
CA ALA A 111 -5.03 -0.83 2.22
C ALA A 111 -6.39 -0.42 2.82
N MET A 112 -7.44 -0.39 2.01
CA MET A 112 -8.80 -0.03 2.42
C MET A 112 -9.64 -1.25 2.85
N CYS A 113 -9.05 -2.45 2.88
CA CYS A 113 -9.76 -3.65 3.27
C CYS A 113 -10.12 -3.57 4.76
N LYS A 114 -11.42 -3.39 5.05
CA LYS A 114 -11.95 -3.42 6.41
C LYS A 114 -12.16 -4.89 6.82
N PHE A 115 -11.45 -5.33 7.85
CA PHE A 115 -11.68 -6.60 8.53
C PHE A 115 -12.78 -6.48 9.57
#